data_AF-A0A4R3I790-F1
#
_entry.id   AF-A0A4R3I790-F1
#
_cell.length_a   1.000
_cell.length_b   1.000
_cell.length_c   1.000
_cell.angle_alpha   90.00
_cell.angle_beta   90.00
_cell.angle_gamma   90.00
#
_symmetry.space_group_name_H-M   'P 1'
#
loop_
_entity.id
_entity.type
_entity.pdbx_description
1 polymer ?
#
loop_
_entity_poly.entity_id
_entity_poly.type
_entity_poly.pdbx_seq_one_letter_code
_entity_poly.pdbx_strand_id
1 'polypeptide(L)'
;MTVQSIDPKELKHNPNITMTESAVAHFKKQLARSEGNAVRLYIEESGCSGYMYRVALVSQAEPGDESIAVCDDFPLHVQGDAITILKGTEIDFRKDGLNELVMFNNPNVTGECGCGESFVVEAEGEA
;
A
#
# COMPACT_ATOMS: atom_id res chain seq x y z
N MET A 1 17.73 -0.05 -29.31
CA MET A 1 17.13 0.63 -28.14
C MET A 1 15.76 0.01 -27.97
N THR A 2 15.60 -0.90 -27.02
CA THR A 2 14.37 -1.69 -26.89
C THR A 2 13.34 -0.83 -26.18
N VAL A 3 12.40 -0.28 -26.94
CA VAL A 3 11.18 0.30 -26.39
C VAL A 3 10.33 -0.84 -25.87
N GLN A 4 10.18 -0.91 -24.56
CA GLN A 4 9.20 -1.80 -23.94
C GLN A 4 7.83 -1.20 -24.24
N SER A 5 7.09 -1.88 -25.11
CA SER A 5 5.68 -1.61 -25.35
C SER A 5 4.94 -1.79 -24.03
N ILE A 6 4.42 -0.68 -23.50
CA ILE A 6 3.49 -0.69 -22.37
C ILE A 6 2.10 -0.62 -23.00
N ASP A 7 1.35 -1.72 -22.88
CA ASP A 7 -0.02 -1.84 -23.36
C ASP A 7 -0.95 -0.81 -22.67
N PRO A 8 -1.61 0.10 -23.40
CA PRO A 8 -2.35 1.23 -22.82
C PRO A 8 -3.79 0.90 -22.40
N LYS A 9 -4.11 -0.33 -21.94
CA LYS A 9 -5.50 -0.74 -21.64
C LYS A 9 -5.89 -0.85 -20.17
N GLU A 10 -4.95 -0.70 -19.23
CA GLU A 10 -5.20 -0.84 -17.80
C GLU A 10 -5.34 0.53 -17.09
N LEU A 11 -5.89 1.54 -17.76
CA LEU A 11 -6.14 2.87 -17.20
C LEU A 11 -7.64 3.08 -16.97
N LYS A 12 -8.23 2.34 -16.03
CA LYS A 12 -9.61 2.57 -15.60
C LYS A 12 -9.67 2.47 -14.08
N HIS A 13 -9.48 3.63 -13.44
CA HIS A 13 -9.52 3.85 -11.98
C HIS A 13 -8.35 3.26 -11.21
N ASN A 14 -7.12 3.56 -11.61
CA ASN A 14 -5.96 3.25 -10.77
C ASN A 14 -5.88 4.36 -9.72
N PRO A 15 -6.18 4.11 -8.43
CA PRO A 15 -5.52 4.89 -7.41
C PRO A 15 -4.02 4.71 -7.71
N ASN A 16 -3.29 5.82 -7.92
CA ASN A 16 -1.88 5.80 -8.31
C ASN A 16 -1.01 5.23 -7.17
N ILE A 17 -1.21 3.97 -6.82
CA ILE A 17 -0.50 3.27 -5.75
C ILE A 17 0.60 2.50 -6.43
N THR A 18 1.83 2.77 -6.02
CA THR A 18 3.03 2.15 -6.57
C THR A 18 3.76 1.41 -5.47
N MET A 19 4.58 0.43 -5.85
CA MET A 19 5.39 -0.32 -4.91
C MET A 19 6.79 -0.51 -5.47
N THR A 20 7.82 -0.33 -4.64
CA THR A 20 9.20 -0.51 -5.07
C THR A 20 9.56 -1.99 -5.20
N GLU A 21 10.55 -2.30 -6.03
CA GLU A 21 11.02 -3.68 -6.23
C GLU A 21 11.45 -4.35 -4.92
N SER A 22 12.02 -3.59 -3.99
CA SER A 22 12.40 -4.05 -2.65
C SER A 22 11.19 -4.51 -1.84
N ALA A 23 10.10 -3.74 -1.87
CA ALA A 23 8.85 -4.07 -1.19
C ALA A 23 8.20 -5.30 -1.83
N VAL A 24 8.12 -5.36 -3.17
CA VAL A 24 7.64 -6.54 -3.91
C VAL A 24 8.43 -7.78 -3.52
N ALA A 25 9.77 -7.72 -3.53
CA ALA A 25 10.61 -8.87 -3.20
C ALA A 25 10.43 -9.33 -1.73
N HIS A 26 10.19 -8.40 -0.81
CA HIS A 26 9.92 -8.72 0.59
C HIS A 26 8.56 -9.40 0.76
N PHE A 27 7.48 -8.82 0.23
CA PHE A 27 6.14 -9.41 0.32
C PHE A 27 6.03 -10.72 -0.44
N LYS A 28 6.65 -10.84 -1.62
CA LYS A 28 6.78 -12.12 -2.34
C LYS A 28 7.37 -13.22 -1.47
N LYS A 29 8.45 -12.93 -0.74
CA LYS A 29 9.07 -13.89 0.19
C LYS A 29 8.15 -14.24 1.36
N GLN A 30 7.37 -13.27 1.85
CA GLN A 30 6.40 -13.53 2.91
C GLN A 30 5.22 -14.38 2.41
N LEU A 31 4.67 -14.08 1.23
CA LEU A 31 3.63 -14.86 0.59
C LEU A 31 4.11 -16.29 0.31
N ALA A 32 5.34 -16.47 -0.16
CA ALA A 32 5.93 -17.80 -0.38
C ALA A 32 6.06 -18.63 0.91
N ARG A 33 6.01 -18.00 2.10
CA ARG A 33 6.04 -18.65 3.42
C ARG A 33 4.67 -18.72 4.08
N SER A 34 3.67 -18.08 3.50
CA SER A 34 2.31 -17.99 4.03
C SER A 34 1.34 -18.72 3.09
N GLU A 35 0.10 -18.90 3.52
CA GLU A 35 -1.00 -19.42 2.67
C GLU A 35 -1.71 -18.28 1.89
N GLY A 36 -1.20 -17.06 2.01
CA GLY A 36 -1.69 -15.89 1.29
C GLY A 36 -1.18 -15.87 -0.16
N ASN A 37 -2.06 -15.44 -1.08
CA ASN A 37 -1.74 -15.27 -2.50
C ASN A 37 -1.76 -13.80 -2.93
N ALA A 38 -2.18 -12.91 -2.03
CA ALA A 38 -2.34 -11.50 -2.27
C ALA A 38 -1.97 -10.69 -1.03
N VAL A 39 -1.67 -9.42 -1.25
CA VAL A 39 -1.38 -8.47 -0.18
C VAL A 39 -2.58 -7.56 -0.03
N ARG A 40 -3.02 -7.31 1.19
CA ARG A 40 -4.09 -6.37 1.51
C ARG A 40 -3.55 -5.19 2.29
N LEU A 41 -3.76 -3.98 1.79
CA LEU A 41 -3.44 -2.71 2.43
C LEU A 41 -4.71 -2.06 2.95
N TYR A 42 -4.71 -1.76 4.25
CA TYR A 42 -5.80 -1.07 4.92
C TYR A 42 -5.23 -0.06 5.90
N ILE A 43 -6.08 0.86 6.36
CA ILE A 43 -5.73 1.76 7.45
C ILE A 43 -6.46 1.33 8.71
N GLU A 44 -5.79 1.45 9.84
CA GLU A 44 -6.33 1.18 11.17
C GLU A 44 -6.24 2.47 11.99
N GLU A 45 -7.30 2.80 12.72
CA GLU A 45 -7.31 3.96 13.60
C GLU A 45 -6.32 3.73 14.75
N SER A 46 -5.33 4.61 14.89
CA SER A 46 -4.28 4.50 15.90
C SER A 46 -4.14 5.81 16.67
N GLY A 47 -4.48 5.79 17.97
CA GLY A 47 -4.41 6.93 18.88
C GLY A 47 -5.63 7.87 18.85
N CYS A 48 -5.48 9.09 19.39
CA CYS A 48 -6.60 10.05 19.55
C CYS A 48 -7.15 10.64 18.24
N SER A 49 -6.37 10.66 17.15
CA SER A 49 -6.79 11.22 15.85
C SER A 49 -5.91 10.73 14.67
N GLY A 50 -5.22 9.60 14.82
CA GLY A 50 -4.23 9.11 13.85
C GLY A 50 -4.72 7.88 13.10
N TYR A 51 -4.13 7.64 11.92
CA TYR A 51 -4.30 6.41 11.17
C TYR A 51 -2.95 5.72 11.02
N MET A 52 -2.97 4.40 10.88
CA MET A 52 -1.79 3.57 10.68
C MET A 52 -1.99 2.68 9.46
N TYR A 53 -0.98 2.59 8.60
CA TYR A 53 -0.98 1.68 7.46
C TYR A 53 -0.74 0.27 7.96
N ARG A 54 -1.63 -0.64 7.58
CA ARG A 54 -1.53 -2.05 7.89
C ARG A 54 -1.53 -2.86 6.61
N VAL A 55 -0.66 -3.86 6.60
CA VAL A 55 -0.55 -4.81 5.50
C VAL A 55 -0.82 -6.20 6.03
N ALA A 56 -1.77 -6.89 5.41
CA ALA A 56 -2.09 -8.29 5.70
C ALA A 56 -1.85 -9.16 4.47
N LEU A 57 -1.41 -10.39 4.68
CA LEU A 57 -1.30 -11.39 3.62
C LEU A 57 -2.61 -12.16 3.61
N VAL A 58 -3.35 -12.07 2.51
CA VAL A 58 -4.67 -12.68 2.37
C VAL A 58 -4.68 -13.62 1.17
N SER A 59 -5.54 -14.63 1.19
CA SER A 59 -5.71 -15.52 0.04
C SER A 59 -6.62 -14.90 -1.04
N GLN A 60 -7.55 -14.02 -0.63
CA GLN A 60 -8.51 -13.33 -1.51
C GLN A 60 -8.84 -11.93 -0.98
N ALA A 61 -9.32 -11.05 -1.87
CA ALA A 61 -9.85 -9.73 -1.51
C ALA A 61 -11.08 -9.82 -0.59
N GLU A 62 -11.24 -8.88 0.33
CA GLU A 62 -12.48 -8.73 1.10
C GLU A 62 -13.56 -7.98 0.29
N PRO A 63 -14.85 -8.18 0.60
CA PRO A 63 -15.91 -7.42 -0.05
C PRO A 63 -15.76 -5.91 0.18
N GLY A 64 -15.66 -5.16 -0.91
CA GLY A 64 -15.43 -3.71 -0.87
C GLY A 64 -13.95 -3.30 -0.97
N ASP A 65 -13.03 -4.27 -1.01
CA ASP A 65 -11.65 -3.99 -1.40
C ASP A 65 -11.53 -3.80 -2.91
N GLU A 66 -10.68 -2.86 -3.32
CA GLU A 66 -10.29 -2.68 -4.71
C GLU A 66 -9.01 -3.45 -4.99
N SER A 67 -9.01 -4.26 -6.05
CA SER A 67 -7.84 -5.03 -6.48
C SER A 67 -7.03 -4.26 -7.49
N ILE A 68 -5.79 -3.94 -7.16
CA ILE A 68 -4.87 -3.14 -7.95
C ILE A 68 -3.64 -3.99 -8.28
N ALA A 69 -3.30 -4.04 -9.57
CA ALA A 69 -2.08 -4.68 -10.03
C ALA A 69 -0.91 -3.68 -9.89
N VAL A 70 -0.20 -3.73 -8.76
CA VAL A 70 1.02 -2.93 -8.52
C VAL A 70 2.30 -3.65 -8.93
N CYS A 71 2.24 -4.98 -9.11
CA CYS A 71 3.34 -5.82 -9.56
C CYS A 71 2.81 -7.09 -10.24
N ASP A 72 3.64 -7.74 -11.04
CA ASP A 72 3.30 -8.98 -11.75
C ASP A 72 3.25 -10.24 -10.86
N ASP A 73 3.71 -10.13 -9.60
CA ASP A 73 3.87 -11.29 -8.72
C ASP A 73 2.63 -11.61 -7.90
N PHE A 74 1.91 -10.58 -7.43
CA PHE A 74 0.69 -10.70 -6.65
C PHE A 74 -0.19 -9.44 -6.79
N PRO A 75 -1.52 -9.57 -6.66
CA PRO A 75 -2.41 -8.41 -6.61
C PRO A 75 -2.34 -7.74 -5.23
N LEU A 76 -2.49 -6.41 -5.22
CA LEU A 76 -2.67 -5.62 -4.01
C LEU A 76 -4.16 -5.30 -3.84
N HIS A 77 -4.74 -5.72 -2.73
CA HIS A 77 -6.10 -5.38 -2.34
C HIS A 77 -6.06 -4.16 -1.43
N VAL A 78 -6.81 -3.12 -1.75
CA VAL A 78 -6.87 -1.89 -0.96
C VAL A 78 -8.27 -1.73 -0.42
N GLN A 79 -8.40 -1.47 0.88
CA GLN A 79 -9.71 -1.20 1.50
C GLN A 79 -10.38 -0.01 0.79
N GLY A 80 -11.57 -0.23 0.23
CA GLY A 80 -12.28 0.77 -0.57
C GLY A 80 -12.56 2.07 0.19
N ASP A 81 -12.87 1.98 1.49
CA ASP A 81 -13.08 3.14 2.36
C ASP A 81 -11.80 3.98 2.52
N ALA A 82 -10.65 3.32 2.52
CA ALA A 82 -9.33 3.93 2.66
C ALA A 82 -8.72 4.36 1.32
N ILE A 83 -9.36 4.06 0.19
CA ILE A 83 -8.75 4.22 -1.13
C ILE A 83 -8.46 5.67 -1.47
N THR A 84 -9.34 6.57 -1.04
CA THR A 84 -9.18 8.02 -1.22
C THR A 84 -7.96 8.54 -0.47
N ILE A 85 -7.73 8.01 0.73
CA ILE A 85 -6.57 8.35 1.56
C ILE A 85 -5.31 7.73 0.96
N LEU A 86 -5.37 6.46 0.55
CA LEU A 86 -4.23 5.70 0.03
C LEU A 86 -3.85 6.06 -1.42
N LYS A 87 -4.69 6.80 -2.13
CA LYS A 87 -4.45 7.18 -3.53
C LYS A 87 -3.16 7.97 -3.67
N GLY A 88 -2.24 7.52 -4.52
CA GLY A 88 -0.95 8.20 -4.69
C GLY A 88 0.14 7.70 -3.74
N THR A 89 -0.15 6.71 -2.89
CA THR A 89 0.84 6.14 -1.96
C THR A 89 1.87 5.32 -2.71
N GLU A 90 3.13 5.60 -2.47
CA GLU A 90 4.24 4.76 -2.85
C GLU A 90 4.70 3.93 -1.66
N ILE A 91 4.68 2.61 -1.82
CA ILE A 91 5.09 1.64 -0.81
C ILE A 91 6.55 1.26 -1.07
N ASP A 92 7.43 1.62 -0.14
CA ASP A 92 8.84 1.24 -0.17
C ASP A 92 9.20 0.33 1.01
N PHE A 93 10.26 -0.46 0.84
CA PHE A 93 10.78 -1.32 1.88
C PHE A 93 12.27 -1.04 2.07
N ARG A 94 12.62 -0.54 3.26
CA ARG A 94 14.00 -0.38 3.69
C ARG A 94 14.36 -1.35 4.80
N LYS A 95 15.49 -2.02 4.59
CA LYS A 95 16.13 -2.84 5.62
C LYS A 95 17.28 -2.05 6.23
N ASP A 96 17.12 -1.64 7.48
CA ASP A 96 18.16 -0.94 8.25
C ASP A 96 18.75 -1.90 9.30
N GLY A 97 19.83 -2.59 8.91
CA GLY A 97 20.48 -3.59 9.75
C GLY A 97 19.58 -4.79 10.08
N LEU A 98 19.17 -4.88 11.34
CA LEU A 98 18.23 -5.89 11.85
C LEU A 98 16.76 -5.47 11.74
N ASN A 99 16.49 -4.19 11.46
CA ASN A 99 15.14 -3.66 11.37
C ASN A 99 14.64 -3.72 9.92
N GLU A 100 13.38 -4.09 9.77
CA GLU A 100 12.65 -4.12 8.52
C GLU A 100 11.54 -3.07 8.60
N LEU A 101 11.65 -2.01 7.80
CA LEU A 101 10.75 -0.86 7.83
C LEU A 101 10.05 -0.73 6.48
N VAL A 102 8.72 -0.74 6.52
CA VAL A 102 7.89 -0.41 5.36
C VAL A 102 7.62 1.10 5.41
N MET A 103 8.05 1.80 4.38
CA MET A 103 7.85 3.24 4.23
C MET A 103 6.68 3.47 3.29
N PHE A 104 5.77 4.36 3.68
CA PHE A 104 4.60 4.71 2.88
C PHE A 104 4.69 6.21 2.56
N ASN A 105 5.09 6.53 1.33
CA ASN A 105 5.17 7.91 0.87
C ASN A 105 3.82 8.29 0.25
N ASN A 106 2.99 8.99 1.02
CA ASN A 106 1.68 9.43 0.54
C ASN A 106 1.61 10.96 0.48
N PRO A 107 1.44 11.58 -0.71
CA PRO A 107 1.38 13.02 -0.84
C PRO A 107 0.17 13.67 -0.16
N ASN A 108 -0.86 12.88 0.18
CA ASN A 108 -2.04 13.36 0.92
C ASN A 108 -1.84 13.33 2.44
N VAL A 109 -0.75 12.72 2.93
CA VAL A 109 -0.42 12.70 4.35
C VAL A 109 0.56 13.84 4.65
N THR A 110 0.06 14.84 5.37
CA THR A 110 0.79 16.08 5.69
C THR A 110 1.52 16.03 7.05
N GLY A 111 1.41 14.93 7.81
CA GLY A 111 2.01 14.84 9.15
C GLY A 111 2.55 13.47 9.52
N GLU A 112 3.85 13.26 9.28
CA GLU A 112 4.66 12.22 9.93
C GLU A 112 5.09 12.74 11.31
N CYS A 113 4.40 12.33 12.38
CA CYS A 113 4.78 12.77 13.73
C CYS A 113 6.05 12.05 14.17
N GLY A 114 7.23 12.62 13.86
CA GLY A 114 8.52 12.59 14.58
C GLY A 114 9.16 11.28 15.10
N CYS A 115 8.44 10.16 15.16
CA CYS A 115 8.85 8.86 15.69
C CYS A 115 8.70 7.72 14.66
N GLY A 116 8.11 7.97 13.48
CA GLY A 116 8.06 7.00 12.37
C GLY A 116 7.03 5.88 12.52
N GLU A 117 6.19 5.88 13.56
CA GLU A 117 5.22 4.82 13.86
C GLU A 117 3.75 5.22 13.65
N SER A 118 3.43 6.48 13.31
CA SER A 118 2.04 6.96 13.18
C SER A 118 1.94 8.22 12.30
N PHE A 119 0.86 8.35 11.52
CA PHE A 119 0.59 9.56 10.73
C PHE A 119 -0.78 10.15 11.05
N VAL A 120 -0.89 11.47 10.90
CA VAL A 120 -2.14 12.22 10.98
C VAL A 120 -2.57 12.55 9.56
N VAL A 121 -3.82 12.23 9.21
CA VAL A 121 -4.43 12.66 7.95
C VAL A 121 -5.29 13.89 8.22
N GLU A 122 -5.15 14.92 7.39
CA GLU A 122 -6.13 16.00 7.33
C GLU A 122 -7.32 15.47 6.53
N ALA A 123 -8.29 14.87 7.23
CA ALA A 123 -9.55 14.47 6.62
C ALA A 123 -10.40 15.73 6.39
N GLU A 124 -10.36 16.31 5.19
CA GLU A 124 -11.44 17.20 4.74
C GLU A 124 -12.68 16.34 4.49
N GLY A 125 -13.62 16.39 5.43
CA GLY A 125 -14.87 15.62 5.39
C GLY A 125 -15.86 16.01 6.48
N GLU A 126 -16.14 17.31 6.64
CA GLU A 126 -17.31 17.80 7.37
C GLU A 126 -18.49 18.00 6.41
N ALA A 127 -19.59 17.28 6.68
CA ALA A 127 -20.97 17.79 6.60
C ALA A 127 -21.95 16.83 7.29
#